data_AF-A0A9N9PBX6-F1
#
_entry.id   AF-A0A9N9PBX6-F1
#
_cell.length_a   1.000
_cell.length_b   1.000
_cell.length_c   1.000
_cell.angle_alpha   90.00
_cell.angle_beta   90.00
_cell.angle_gamma   90.00
#
_symmetry.space_group_name_H-M   'P 1'
#
loop_
_entity.id
_entity.type
_entity.pdbx_description
1 polymer ?
#
loop_
_entity_poly.entity_id
_entity_poly.type
_entity_poly.pdbx_seq_one_letter_code
_entity_poly.pdbx_strand_id
1 'polypeptide(L)'
;MTSHSTQILTNKVKLDNKLEPHISIEDKISRIFKNSKIYALSFNYDDAAGSKKTVLEDTNCTNGFAAAVFHAYNYHKHLRLSPDDIWLTVAQGVSHHINKYSEKFRDRFVKHKGKKEINIFVGDILSGTTLEGDWKEAVNRLVMKTDEYVENIELKELLECDFSTTTSSSLT
;
A
#
# COMPACT_ATOMS: atom_id res chain seq x y z
N MET A 1 -12.85 -10.56 -17.91
CA MET A 1 -12.84 -11.87 -17.21
C MET A 1 -14.03 -11.93 -16.28
N THR A 2 -14.92 -12.91 -16.44
CA THR A 2 -16.01 -13.18 -15.50
C THR A 2 -15.43 -13.81 -14.23
N SER A 3 -15.48 -13.11 -13.11
CA SER A 3 -15.06 -13.63 -11.80
C SER A 3 -16.05 -14.71 -11.37
N HIS A 4 -15.61 -15.97 -11.35
CA HIS A 4 -16.39 -17.08 -10.81
C HIS A 4 -15.95 -17.30 -9.36
N SER A 5 -16.85 -17.01 -8.41
CA SER A 5 -16.64 -17.36 -7.01
C SER A 5 -16.50 -18.88 -6.90
N THR A 6 -15.40 -19.36 -6.32
CA THR A 6 -15.14 -20.79 -6.10
C THR A 6 -15.86 -21.33 -4.87
N GLN A 7 -16.57 -20.47 -4.12
CA GLN A 7 -17.27 -20.87 -2.92
C GLN A 7 -18.62 -21.52 -3.29
N ILE A 8 -18.65 -22.86 -3.29
CA ILE A 8 -19.93 -23.61 -3.35
C ILE A 8 -20.59 -23.47 -1.97
N LEU A 9 -21.43 -22.45 -1.83
CA LEU A 9 -22.25 -22.27 -0.64
C LEU A 9 -23.36 -23.33 -0.67
N THR A 10 -23.20 -24.40 0.09
CA THR A 10 -24.29 -25.37 0.31
C THR A 10 -25.50 -24.66 0.93
N ASN A 11 -26.72 -25.07 0.58
CA ASN A 11 -28.00 -24.55 1.13
C ASN A 11 -28.13 -24.65 2.67
N LYS A 12 -27.11 -25.19 3.36
CA LYS A 12 -27.03 -25.34 4.81
C LYS A 12 -26.45 -24.12 5.52
N VAL A 13 -25.83 -23.18 4.80
CA VAL A 13 -25.22 -21.98 5.40
C VAL A 13 -26.16 -20.78 5.18
N LYS A 14 -26.73 -20.27 6.26
CA LYS A 14 -27.46 -19.00 6.23
C LYS A 14 -26.44 -17.86 6.15
N LEU A 15 -26.34 -17.21 5.00
CA LEU A 15 -25.43 -16.07 4.82
C LEU A 15 -25.84 -14.95 5.77
N ASP A 16 -24.92 -14.54 6.64
CA ASP A 16 -25.07 -13.33 7.42
C ASP A 16 -24.75 -12.12 6.51
N ASN A 17 -25.81 -11.52 5.98
CA ASN A 17 -25.74 -10.31 5.16
C ASN A 17 -25.58 -9.03 6.00
N LYS A 18 -25.31 -9.15 7.31
CA LYS A 18 -24.96 -8.00 8.13
C LYS A 18 -23.72 -7.32 7.57
N LEU A 19 -23.88 -6.02 7.34
CA LEU A 19 -22.79 -5.11 7.00
C LEU A 19 -22.13 -4.68 8.30
N GLU A 20 -20.86 -5.03 8.45
CA GLU A 20 -20.04 -4.55 9.55
C GLU A 20 -19.85 -3.03 9.44
N PRO A 21 -19.63 -2.32 10.56
CA PRO A 21 -19.45 -0.88 10.54
C PRO A 21 -18.21 -0.49 9.73
N HIS A 22 -18.38 0.54 8.90
CA HIS A 22 -17.33 1.12 8.09
C HIS A 22 -17.11 2.56 8.49
N ILE A 23 -15.87 3.01 8.36
CA ILE A 23 -15.45 4.38 8.61
C ILE A 23 -14.72 4.92 7.38
N SER A 24 -14.67 6.25 7.19
CA SER A 24 -13.85 6.86 6.14
C SER A 24 -12.38 6.48 6.33
N ILE A 25 -11.63 6.39 5.23
CA ILE A 25 -10.20 6.07 5.30
C ILE A 25 -9.45 7.19 6.03
N GLU A 26 -9.83 8.44 5.81
CA GLU A 26 -9.25 9.61 6.46
C GLU A 26 -9.39 9.55 7.98
N ASP A 27 -10.58 9.20 8.49
CA ASP A 27 -10.81 9.05 9.92
C ASP A 27 -10.08 7.82 10.48
N LYS A 28 -10.05 6.70 9.75
CA LYS A 28 -9.29 5.50 10.17
C LYS A 28 -7.81 5.82 10.32
N ILE A 29 -7.21 6.48 9.34
CA ILE A 29 -5.79 6.84 9.36
C ILE A 29 -5.54 7.86 10.48
N SER A 30 -6.43 8.83 10.68
CA SER A 30 -6.34 9.76 11.82
C SER A 30 -6.40 9.05 13.18
N ARG A 31 -7.20 7.98 13.32
CA ARG A 31 -7.21 7.14 14.53
C ARG A 31 -5.91 6.36 14.73
N ILE A 32 -5.39 5.74 13.66
CA ILE A 32 -4.14 4.95 13.71
C ILE A 32 -2.94 5.86 14.02
N PHE A 33 -2.90 7.05 13.43
CA PHE A 33 -1.78 7.98 13.47
C PHE A 33 -2.13 9.25 14.27
N LYS A 34 -2.80 9.10 15.41
CA LYS A 34 -3.36 10.19 16.23
C LYS A 34 -2.37 11.34 16.55
N ASN A 35 -1.09 11.02 16.65
CA ASN A 35 -0.02 11.98 17.00
C ASN A 35 0.95 12.23 15.83
N SER A 36 0.54 11.94 14.60
CA SER A 36 1.39 12.14 13.41
C SER A 36 0.70 13.06 12.42
N LYS A 37 1.51 13.93 11.81
CA LYS A 37 1.05 14.77 10.71
C LYS A 37 1.06 13.91 9.44
N ILE A 38 -0.10 13.76 8.81
CA ILE A 38 -0.22 12.98 7.58
C ILE A 38 -0.06 13.94 6.41
N TYR A 39 0.89 13.66 5.52
CA TYR A 39 1.24 14.55 4.42
C TYR A 39 0.58 14.15 3.10
N ALA A 40 0.37 12.85 2.88
CA ALA A 40 -0.23 12.31 1.68
C ALA A 40 -1.16 11.13 2.04
N LEU A 41 -2.27 11.01 1.32
CA LEU A 41 -3.05 9.77 1.23
C LEU A 41 -3.24 9.47 -0.27
N SER A 42 -3.03 8.21 -0.65
CA SER A 42 -3.28 7.73 -2.01
C SER A 42 -4.16 6.50 -1.92
N PHE A 43 -5.22 6.47 -2.73
CA PHE A 43 -6.08 5.30 -2.89
C PHE A 43 -6.49 5.23 -4.35
N ASN A 44 -6.12 4.13 -5.00
CA ASN A 44 -6.67 3.72 -6.28
C ASN A 44 -7.62 2.56 -6.02
N TYR A 45 -8.87 2.88 -5.68
CA TYR A 45 -9.94 1.89 -5.70
C TYR A 45 -10.93 2.37 -6.74
N ASP A 46 -11.32 1.48 -7.68
CA ASP A 46 -12.17 1.75 -8.84
C ASP A 46 -12.90 3.11 -8.75
N ASP A 47 -12.46 4.07 -9.56
CA ASP A 47 -13.02 5.43 -9.73
C ASP A 47 -14.44 5.39 -10.36
N ALA A 48 -15.19 4.33 -10.10
CA ALA A 48 -16.62 4.32 -10.34
C ALA A 48 -17.24 5.42 -9.47
N ALA A 49 -17.82 6.42 -10.13
CA ALA A 49 -18.52 7.51 -9.47
C ALA A 49 -19.49 6.96 -8.41
N GLY A 50 -19.18 7.19 -7.13
CA GLY A 50 -19.97 6.72 -5.98
C GLY A 50 -19.36 5.59 -5.14
N SER A 51 -18.13 5.12 -5.42
CA SER A 51 -17.44 4.19 -4.53
C SER A 51 -17.18 4.86 -3.17
N LYS A 52 -17.72 4.28 -2.10
CA LYS A 52 -17.48 4.76 -0.73
C LYS A 52 -16.03 4.44 -0.35
N LYS A 53 -15.22 5.47 -0.14
CA LYS A 53 -13.84 5.38 0.36
C LYS A 53 -13.83 5.04 1.85
N THR A 54 -14.30 3.85 2.18
CA THR A 54 -14.48 3.41 3.55
C THR A 54 -13.84 2.05 3.79
N VAL A 55 -13.37 1.84 5.02
CA VAL A 55 -12.76 0.60 5.49
C VAL A 55 -13.46 0.11 6.74
N LEU A 56 -13.24 -1.15 7.11
CA LEU A 56 -13.75 -1.70 8.36
C LEU A 56 -13.29 -0.86 9.56
N GLU A 57 -14.26 -0.43 10.37
CA GLU A 57 -14.00 0.40 11.54
C GLU A 57 -13.09 -0.33 12.54
N ASP A 58 -13.36 -1.61 12.76
CA ASP A 58 -12.59 -2.47 13.64
C ASP A 58 -11.95 -3.62 12.86
N THR A 59 -10.65 -3.81 13.06
CA THR A 59 -9.86 -4.86 12.41
C THR A 59 -9.09 -5.63 13.47
N ASN A 60 -8.95 -6.95 13.29
CA ASN A 60 -8.28 -7.82 14.25
C ASN A 60 -6.78 -7.50 14.41
N CYS A 61 -6.18 -6.80 13.45
CA CYS A 61 -4.80 -6.32 13.51
C CYS A 61 -4.61 -5.06 12.66
N THR A 62 -3.41 -4.48 12.74
CA THR A 62 -3.01 -3.27 11.99
C THR A 62 -2.53 -3.57 10.57
N ASN A 63 -2.02 -4.77 10.30
CA ASN A 63 -1.65 -5.16 8.94
C ASN A 63 -2.92 -5.42 8.11
N GLY A 64 -3.11 -4.62 7.05
CA GLY A 64 -4.33 -4.65 6.23
C GLY A 64 -4.58 -5.98 5.52
N PHE A 65 -3.52 -6.60 5.00
CA PHE A 65 -3.60 -7.91 4.33
C PHE A 65 -4.06 -9.01 5.29
N ALA A 66 -3.38 -9.14 6.43
CA ALA A 66 -3.75 -10.13 7.45
C ALA A 66 -5.16 -9.86 8.02
N ALA A 67 -5.51 -8.59 8.24
CA ALA A 67 -6.85 -8.22 8.69
C ALA A 67 -7.94 -8.63 7.70
N ALA A 68 -7.71 -8.43 6.39
CA ALA A 68 -8.64 -8.85 5.34
C ALA A 68 -8.82 -10.37 5.30
N VAL A 69 -7.73 -11.14 5.41
CA VAL A 69 -7.78 -12.61 5.45
C VAL A 69 -8.55 -13.10 6.68
N PHE A 70 -8.21 -12.60 7.87
CA PHE A 70 -8.90 -12.99 9.10
C PHE A 70 -10.37 -12.62 9.08
N HIS A 71 -10.71 -11.45 8.55
CA HIS A 71 -12.09 -11.02 8.43
C HIS A 71 -12.88 -11.92 7.48
N ALA A 72 -12.34 -12.20 6.29
CA ALA A 72 -13.00 -13.09 5.33
C ALA A 72 -13.20 -14.50 5.89
N TYR A 73 -12.20 -15.03 6.59
CA TYR A 73 -12.28 -16.35 7.21
C TYR A 73 -13.33 -16.39 8.33
N ASN A 74 -13.25 -15.49 9.31
CA ASN A 74 -14.10 -15.51 10.51
C ASN A 74 -15.58 -15.24 10.21
N TYR A 75 -15.87 -14.43 9.19
CA TYR A 75 -17.23 -14.03 8.84
C TYR A 75 -17.72 -14.67 7.53
N HIS A 76 -17.00 -15.68 7.03
CA HIS A 76 -17.30 -16.40 5.78
C HIS A 76 -17.55 -15.47 4.58
N LYS A 77 -16.84 -14.34 4.50
CA LYS A 77 -16.96 -13.38 3.40
C LYS A 77 -16.07 -13.79 2.23
N HIS A 78 -16.43 -13.34 1.03
CA HIS A 78 -15.55 -13.49 -0.13
C HIS A 78 -14.28 -12.66 0.05
N LEU A 79 -13.13 -13.27 -0.23
CA LEU A 79 -11.83 -12.61 -0.27
C LEU A 79 -11.40 -12.45 -1.72
N ARG A 80 -11.12 -11.22 -2.13
CA ARG A 80 -10.50 -10.90 -3.42
C ARG A 80 -9.10 -10.39 -3.14
N LEU A 81 -8.11 -11.02 -3.76
CA LEU A 81 -6.72 -10.59 -3.74
C LEU A 81 -6.26 -10.40 -5.18
N SER A 82 -5.40 -9.41 -5.38
CA SER A 82 -4.60 -9.20 -6.58
C SER A 82 -3.15 -9.66 -6.34
N PRO A 83 -2.40 -9.99 -7.39
CA PRO A 83 -0.95 -10.15 -7.31
C PRO A 83 -0.24 -8.99 -6.61
N ASP A 84 -0.67 -7.75 -6.85
CA ASP A 84 -0.12 -6.54 -6.21
C ASP A 84 -0.28 -6.57 -4.67
N ASP A 85 -1.42 -7.04 -4.15
CA ASP A 85 -1.65 -7.15 -2.68
C ASP A 85 -0.64 -8.08 -2.01
N ILE A 86 -0.32 -9.18 -2.69
CA ILE A 86 0.63 -10.19 -2.20
C ILE A 86 2.05 -9.64 -2.31
N TRP A 87 2.41 -9.08 -3.45
CA TRP A 87 3.74 -8.55 -3.68
C TRP A 87 4.07 -7.38 -2.76
N LEU A 88 3.13 -6.44 -2.56
CA LEU A 88 3.28 -5.34 -1.61
C LEU A 88 3.57 -5.86 -0.20
N THR A 89 2.89 -6.93 0.23
CA THR A 89 3.12 -7.54 1.54
C THR A 89 4.54 -8.11 1.65
N VAL A 90 5.03 -8.78 0.60
CA VAL A 90 6.41 -9.29 0.53
C VAL A 90 7.42 -8.14 0.56
N ALA A 91 7.23 -7.12 -0.27
CA ALA A 91 8.09 -5.95 -0.37
C ALA A 91 8.19 -5.20 0.97
N GLN A 92 7.08 -5.02 1.68
CA GLN A 92 7.06 -4.44 3.03
C GLN A 92 7.89 -5.26 4.03
N GLY A 93 7.74 -6.58 4.02
CA GLY A 93 8.52 -7.47 4.89
C GLY A 93 10.01 -7.44 4.60
N VAL A 94 10.39 -7.48 3.32
CA VAL A 94 11.78 -7.37 2.86
C VAL A 94 12.37 -6.01 3.22
N SER A 95 11.64 -4.92 2.97
CA SER A 95 12.06 -3.56 3.33
C SER A 95 12.30 -3.43 4.84
N HIS A 96 11.39 -3.95 5.67
CA HIS A 96 11.58 -3.96 7.12
C HIS A 96 12.83 -4.73 7.54
N HIS A 97 13.09 -5.90 6.94
CA HIS A 97 14.27 -6.70 7.21
C HIS A 97 15.57 -5.98 6.81
N ILE A 98 15.61 -5.37 5.62
CA ILE A 98 16.75 -4.59 5.14
C ILE A 98 17.00 -3.41 6.07
N ASN A 99 15.96 -2.66 6.44
CA ASN A 99 16.08 -1.50 7.33
C ASN A 99 16.65 -1.88 8.70
N LYS A 100 16.24 -3.02 9.26
CA LYS A 100 16.76 -3.54 10.54
C LYS A 100 18.24 -3.91 10.47
N TYR A 101 18.73 -4.38 9.32
CA TYR A 101 20.12 -4.81 9.11
C TYR A 101 20.80 -4.00 8.00
N SER A 102 20.57 -2.69 7.96
CA SER A 102 20.92 -1.83 6.83
C SER A 102 22.40 -1.87 6.46
N GLU A 103 23.30 -1.88 7.46
CA GLU A 103 24.75 -1.99 7.22
C GLU A 103 25.17 -3.34 6.60
N LYS A 104 24.48 -4.44 6.94
CA LYS A 104 24.77 -5.77 6.38
C LYS A 104 24.44 -5.85 4.89
N PHE A 105 23.40 -5.15 4.47
CA PHE A 105 22.93 -5.19 3.08
C PHE A 105 23.37 -3.98 2.26
N ARG A 106 23.98 -2.97 2.88
CA ARG A 106 24.38 -1.69 2.27
C ARG A 106 25.06 -1.84 0.91
N ASP A 107 26.11 -2.65 0.86
CA ASP A 107 26.95 -2.79 -0.34
C ASP A 107 26.19 -3.45 -1.51
N ARG A 108 24.95 -3.94 -1.30
CA ARG A 108 24.04 -4.41 -2.37
C ARG A 108 23.23 -3.29 -3.03
N PHE A 109 23.07 -2.16 -2.34
CA PHE A 109 22.21 -1.05 -2.77
C PHE A 109 23.00 0.21 -3.12
N VAL A 110 24.01 0.57 -2.31
CA VAL A 110 24.70 1.87 -2.41
C VAL A 110 26.21 1.76 -2.10
N LYS A 111 27.03 2.63 -2.70
CA LYS A 111 28.49 2.71 -2.44
C LYS A 111 28.89 3.53 -1.21
N HIS A 112 28.03 4.42 -0.74
CA HIS A 112 28.39 5.31 0.36
C HIS A 112 28.30 4.61 1.72
N LYS A 113 29.12 5.04 2.66
CA LYS A 113 29.02 4.63 4.07
C LYS A 113 28.03 5.51 4.81
N GLY A 114 27.41 4.98 5.87
CA GLY A 114 26.42 5.72 6.67
C GLY A 114 25.21 6.20 5.88
N LYS A 115 24.58 7.29 6.29
CA LYS A 115 23.41 7.83 5.59
C LYS A 115 23.81 9.00 4.70
N LYS A 116 23.18 9.09 3.53
CA LYS A 116 23.29 10.24 2.63
C LYS A 116 21.93 10.91 2.54
N GLU A 117 21.93 12.24 2.54
CA GLU A 117 20.71 13.02 2.42
C GLU A 117 20.29 13.12 0.95
N ILE A 118 19.01 12.90 0.69
CA ILE A 118 18.39 13.04 -0.62
C ILE A 118 17.35 14.16 -0.49
N ASN A 119 17.53 15.21 -1.29
CA ASN A 119 16.67 16.38 -1.30
C ASN A 119 15.98 16.51 -2.66
N ILE A 120 14.67 16.76 -2.63
CA ILE A 120 13.85 17.06 -3.80
C ILE A 120 13.13 18.39 -3.60
N PHE A 121 12.91 19.12 -4.68
CA PHE A 121 12.08 20.32 -4.67
C PHE A 121 10.65 19.95 -5.07
N VAL A 122 9.69 20.38 -4.24
CA VAL A 122 8.26 20.08 -4.40
C VAL A 122 7.37 21.32 -4.20
N GLY A 123 7.97 22.51 -4.00
CA GLY A 123 7.21 23.73 -3.74
C GLY A 123 6.39 24.23 -4.94
N ASP A 124 6.61 23.67 -6.12
CA ASP A 124 5.87 23.89 -7.35
C ASP A 124 4.64 22.99 -7.51
N ILE A 125 4.60 21.86 -6.80
CA ILE A 125 3.56 20.82 -6.97
C ILE A 125 2.78 20.50 -5.70
N LEU A 126 3.33 20.80 -4.53
CA LEU A 126 2.69 20.63 -3.23
C LEU A 126 2.39 21.98 -2.60
N SER A 127 1.22 22.11 -1.98
CA SER A 127 0.90 23.27 -1.15
C SER A 127 1.44 23.08 0.28
N GLY A 128 1.57 24.16 1.04
CA GLY A 128 2.03 24.11 2.43
C GLY A 128 1.04 23.44 3.42
N THR A 129 -0.17 23.12 2.94
CA THR A 129 -1.22 22.38 3.64
C THR A 129 -1.00 20.87 3.47
N THR A 130 -1.37 20.09 4.49
CA THR A 130 -1.31 18.63 4.42
C THR A 130 -2.33 18.09 3.42
N LEU A 131 -1.96 17.05 2.66
CA LEU A 131 -2.82 16.28 1.74
C LEU A 131 -3.17 16.93 0.40
N GLU A 132 -2.63 18.10 0.09
CA GLU A 132 -2.93 18.83 -1.14
C GLU A 132 -1.70 18.91 -2.06
N GLY A 133 -1.94 18.81 -3.36
CA GLY A 133 -0.90 18.80 -4.41
C GLY A 133 -0.67 17.44 -5.06
N ASP A 134 0.26 17.41 -6.02
CA ASP A 134 0.61 16.22 -6.79
C ASP A 134 1.64 15.36 -6.05
N TRP A 135 1.16 14.59 -5.08
CA TRP A 135 1.99 13.65 -4.33
C TRP A 135 2.53 12.50 -5.18
N LYS A 136 1.86 12.13 -6.28
CA LYS A 136 2.37 11.11 -7.19
C LYS A 136 3.64 11.60 -7.86
N GLU A 137 3.63 12.84 -8.36
CA GLU A 137 4.82 13.48 -8.92
C GLU A 137 5.92 13.70 -7.87
N ALA A 138 5.57 14.07 -6.63
CA ALA A 138 6.55 14.20 -5.55
C ALA A 138 7.30 12.89 -5.26
N VAL A 139 6.58 11.75 -5.24
CA VAL A 139 7.17 10.41 -5.08
C VAL A 139 8.02 10.06 -6.31
N ASN A 140 7.54 10.31 -7.53
CA ASN A 140 8.33 10.11 -8.76
C ASN A 140 9.67 10.86 -8.71
N ARG A 141 9.66 12.13 -8.30
CA ARG A 141 10.90 12.92 -8.14
C ARG A 141 11.84 12.31 -7.10
N LEU A 142 11.30 11.77 -6.00
CA LEU A 142 12.09 11.09 -4.98
C LEU A 142 12.73 9.81 -5.52
N VAL A 143 11.97 9.01 -6.28
CA VAL A 143 12.46 7.79 -6.94
C VAL A 143 13.57 8.13 -7.92
N MET A 144 13.34 9.08 -8.84
CA MET A 144 14.37 9.53 -9.79
C MET A 144 15.65 10.00 -9.08
N LYS A 145 15.50 10.74 -7.97
CA LYS A 145 16.67 11.22 -7.22
C LYS A 145 17.39 10.12 -6.47
N THR A 146 16.67 9.09 -6.05
CA THR A 146 17.23 7.91 -5.37
C THR A 146 17.96 7.00 -6.36
N ASP A 147 17.46 6.87 -7.59
CA ASP A 147 18.09 6.11 -8.68
C ASP A 147 19.51 6.63 -9.00
N GLU A 148 19.79 7.93 -8.83
CA GLU A 148 21.15 8.47 -8.96
C GLU A 148 22.16 7.89 -7.95
N TYR A 149 21.69 7.29 -6.86
CA TYR A 149 22.52 6.76 -5.77
C TYR A 149 22.45 5.23 -5.63
N VAL A 150 21.47 4.59 -6.25
CA VAL A 150 21.32 3.13 -6.28
C VAL A 150 22.11 2.57 -7.44
N GLU A 151 22.93 1.56 -7.18
CA GLU A 151 23.83 1.02 -8.22
C GLU A 151 23.31 -0.24 -8.91
N ASN A 152 22.33 -0.90 -8.30
CA ASN A 152 21.93 -2.23 -8.71
C ASN A 152 20.64 -2.18 -9.55
N ILE A 153 20.81 -2.19 -10.87
CA ILE A 153 19.73 -2.20 -11.87
C ILE A 153 18.83 -3.43 -11.70
N GLU A 154 19.39 -4.59 -11.33
CA GLU A 154 18.62 -5.83 -11.11
C GLU A 154 17.64 -5.70 -9.94
N LEU A 155 17.98 -4.90 -8.91
CA LEU A 155 17.07 -4.66 -7.78
C LEU A 155 15.89 -3.78 -8.19
N LYS A 156 16.08 -2.87 -9.14
CA LYS A 156 14.98 -2.05 -9.66
C LYS A 156 13.99 -2.93 -10.41
N GLU A 157 14.47 -3.74 -11.34
CA GLU A 157 13.64 -4.68 -12.10
C GLU A 157 12.93 -5.70 -11.19
N LEU A 158 13.61 -6.15 -10.12
CA LEU A 158 13.01 -7.06 -9.15
C LEU A 158 11.87 -6.42 -8.34
N LEU A 159 11.95 -5.13 -8.04
CA LEU A 159 10.99 -4.44 -7.18
C LEU A 159 9.83 -3.82 -7.97
N GLU A 160 10.00 -3.58 -9.26
CA GLU A 160 8.96 -3.11 -10.16
C GLU A 160 7.86 -4.16 -10.32
N CYS A 161 6.61 -3.73 -10.20
CA CYS A 161 5.44 -4.60 -10.41
C CYS A 161 4.96 -4.42 -11.85
N ASP A 162 4.81 -5.51 -12.60
CA ASP A 162 4.28 -5.48 -13.97
C ASP A 162 3.08 -6.43 -14.14
N PHE A 163 2.37 -6.71 -13.05
CA PHE A 163 1.20 -7.61 -13.09
C PHE A 163 0.03 -6.98 -13.86
N SER A 164 -0.86 -7.82 -14.38
CA SER A 164 -2.06 -7.36 -15.11
C SER A 164 -3.06 -6.57 -14.25
N THR A 165 -2.88 -6.55 -12.93
CA THR A 165 -3.66 -5.78 -11.95
C THR A 165 -2.94 -4.51 -11.48
N THR A 166 -1.69 -4.28 -11.90
CA THR A 166 -0.91 -3.11 -11.52
C THR A 166 -1.53 -1.84 -12.11
N THR A 167 -1.73 -0.84 -11.25
CA THR A 167 -2.28 0.46 -11.64
C THR A 167 -1.19 1.53 -11.63
N SER A 168 -1.47 2.71 -12.18
CA SER A 168 -0.50 3.83 -12.19
C SER A 168 0.00 4.21 -10.80
N SER A 169 -0.77 4.00 -9.73
CA SER A 169 -0.32 4.29 -8.35
C SER A 169 0.34 3.11 -7.64
N SER A 170 0.38 1.93 -8.27
CA SER A 170 1.24 0.82 -7.84
C SER A 170 2.62 0.89 -8.50
N LEU A 171 2.75 1.65 -9.59
CA LEU A 171 3.99 1.83 -10.36
C LEU A 171 4.82 3.04 -9.94
N THR A 172 4.23 3.95 -9.14
CA THR A 172 4.85 5.19 -8.62
C THR A 172 5.34 4.97 -7.20
#